data_AF-A0A9W8MT28-F1
#
_entry.id   AF-A0A9W8MT28-F1
#
_cell.length_a   1.000
_cell.length_b   1.000
_cell.length_c   1.000
_cell.angle_alpha   90.00
_cell.angle_beta   90.00
_cell.angle_gamma   90.00
#
_symmetry.space_group_name_H-M   'P 1'
#
loop_
_entity.id
_entity.type
_entity.pdbx_description
1 polymer ?
#
loop_
_entity_poly.entity_id
_entity_poly.type
_entity_poly.pdbx_seq_one_letter_code
_entity_poly.pdbx_strand_id
1 'polypeptide(L)'
;MLSWDGELMGYIEIVYTKEDHTAQHYPVDVVPGDWERGIHVLVGESKFLGGGRSEIWIRSLVHYIFLADPRTDRVLGEPDQENTAIIKVALNSGFHIQTIIDFPYKRSAMVLNPREKFFKLCRLW
;
A
#
# COMPACT_ATOMS: atom_id res chain seq x y z
N MET A 1 -10.95 -10.80 -0.88
CA MET A 1 -12.05 -9.81 -1.02
C MET A 1 -12.18 -9.03 0.27
N LEU A 2 -12.56 -7.76 0.19
CA LEU A 2 -12.78 -6.85 1.32
C LEU A 2 -14.27 -6.70 1.60
N SER A 3 -14.64 -6.62 2.88
CA SER A 3 -16.00 -6.27 3.31
C SER A 3 -16.01 -5.11 4.29
N TRP A 4 -17.01 -4.24 4.19
CA TRP A 4 -17.34 -3.21 5.17
C TRP A 4 -18.68 -3.57 5.82
N ASP A 5 -18.69 -3.79 7.14
CA ASP A 5 -19.90 -4.18 7.90
C ASP A 5 -20.69 -5.36 7.28
N GLY A 6 -19.97 -6.33 6.71
CA GLY A 6 -20.53 -7.53 6.08
C GLY A 6 -20.90 -7.38 4.59
N GLU A 7 -20.82 -6.17 4.02
CA GLU A 7 -21.04 -5.93 2.59
C GLU A 7 -19.71 -5.96 1.83
N LEU A 8 -19.63 -6.70 0.72
CA LEU A 8 -18.42 -6.74 -0.12
C LEU A 8 -18.15 -5.35 -0.70
N MET A 9 -16.98 -4.79 -0.38
CA MET A 9 -16.61 -3.43 -0.75
C MET A 9 -15.49 -3.35 -1.79
N GLY A 10 -14.69 -4.40 -1.94
CA GLY A 10 -13.50 -4.31 -2.78
C GLY A 10 -12.64 -5.55 -2.87
N TYR A 11 -11.48 -5.36 -3.49
CA TYR A 11 -10.51 -6.38 -3.82
C TYR A 11 -9.11 -5.95 -3.41
N ILE A 12 -8.29 -6.93 -3.00
CA ILE A 12 -6.89 -6.74 -2.63
C ILE A 12 -6.06 -7.87 -3.22
N GLU A 13 -4.90 -7.51 -3.74
CA GLU A 13 -3.77 -8.42 -3.98
C GLU A 13 -2.65 -8.11 -2.99
N ILE A 14 -2.04 -9.16 -2.43
CA ILE A 14 -0.85 -9.05 -1.59
C ILE A 14 0.23 -9.92 -2.23
N VAL A 15 1.29 -9.28 -2.71
CA VAL A 15 2.38 -9.93 -3.45
C VAL A 15 3.67 -9.89 -2.64
N TYR A 16 4.64 -10.73 -2.97
CA TYR A 16 6.03 -10.48 -2.57
C TYR A 16 6.64 -9.51 -3.57
N THR A 17 7.18 -8.37 -3.12
CA THR A 17 7.68 -7.34 -4.04
C THR A 17 8.74 -7.92 -4.99
N LYS A 18 9.65 -8.77 -4.50
CA LYS A 18 10.70 -9.39 -5.32
C LYS A 18 10.17 -10.29 -6.45
N GLU A 19 8.94 -10.76 -6.34
CA GLU A 19 8.27 -11.58 -7.35
C GLU A 19 7.32 -10.74 -8.24
N ASP A 20 7.20 -9.45 -7.95
CA ASP A 20 6.37 -8.51 -8.69
C ASP A 20 7.20 -7.64 -9.65
N HIS A 21 6.53 -7.12 -10.69
CA HIS A 21 7.13 -6.24 -11.68
C HIS A 21 7.79 -4.99 -11.06
N THR A 22 7.28 -4.49 -9.93
CA THR A 22 7.83 -3.32 -9.23
C THR A 22 9.27 -3.48 -8.76
N ALA A 23 9.75 -4.71 -8.50
CA ALA A 23 11.12 -4.95 -8.03
C ALA A 23 12.19 -4.41 -8.99
N GLN A 24 11.90 -4.37 -10.30
CA GLN A 24 12.83 -3.91 -11.33
C GLN A 24 12.97 -2.39 -11.39
N HIS A 25 12.09 -1.66 -10.71
CA HIS A 25 11.99 -0.19 -10.77
C HIS A 25 12.46 0.49 -9.49
N TYR A 26 13.06 -0.26 -8.58
CA TYR A 26 13.69 0.32 -7.40
C TYR A 26 14.87 1.23 -7.79
N PRO A 27 15.06 2.37 -7.09
CA PRO A 27 16.28 3.17 -7.24
C PRO A 27 17.54 2.34 -7.00
N VAL A 28 18.63 2.67 -7.69
CA VAL A 28 19.90 1.91 -7.66
C VAL A 28 20.46 1.74 -6.24
N ASP A 29 20.21 2.71 -5.37
CA ASP A 29 20.65 2.75 -3.97
C ASP A 29 19.65 2.13 -2.97
N VAL A 30 18.52 1.61 -3.46
CA VAL A 30 17.48 1.02 -2.62
C VAL A 30 17.24 -0.42 -3.04
N VAL A 31 17.55 -1.36 -2.15
CA VAL A 31 17.35 -2.79 -2.41
C VAL A 31 15.97 -3.21 -1.88
N PRO A 32 15.11 -3.90 -2.69
CA PRO A 32 13.88 -4.52 -2.21
C PRO A 32 14.14 -5.46 -1.02
N GLY A 33 13.31 -5.38 0.03
CA GLY A 33 13.42 -6.28 1.18
C GLY A 33 13.17 -7.74 0.79
N ASP A 34 13.82 -8.69 1.45
CA ASP A 34 13.69 -10.13 1.17
C ASP A 34 12.27 -10.65 1.38
N TRP A 35 11.56 -10.10 2.37
CA TRP A 35 10.17 -10.42 2.70
C TRP A 35 9.23 -9.25 2.48
N GLU A 36 9.66 -8.25 1.70
CA GLU A 36 8.82 -7.10 1.39
C GLU A 36 7.55 -7.52 0.67
N ARG A 37 6.42 -6.94 1.08
CA ARG A 37 5.11 -7.22 0.48
C ARG A 37 4.60 -6.00 -0.28
N GLY A 38 3.99 -6.22 -1.43
CA GLY A 38 3.27 -5.20 -2.19
C GLY A 38 1.76 -5.32 -2.00
N ILE A 39 1.02 -4.22 -2.18
CA ILE A 39 -0.44 -4.21 -2.21
C ILE A 39 -1.01 -3.54 -3.46
N HIS A 40 -1.97 -4.20 -4.10
CA HIS A 40 -2.88 -3.57 -5.07
C HIS A 40 -4.29 -3.61 -4.52
N VAL A 41 -4.99 -2.47 -4.53
CA VAL A 41 -6.30 -2.32 -3.89
C VAL A 41 -7.31 -1.69 -4.85
N LEU A 42 -8.54 -2.17 -4.79
CA LEU A 42 -9.66 -1.61 -5.53
C LEU A 42 -10.89 -1.54 -4.62
N VAL A 43 -11.57 -0.40 -4.63
CA VAL A 43 -12.89 -0.23 -4.01
C VAL A 43 -13.93 -0.25 -5.14
N GLY A 44 -14.93 -1.13 -5.03
CA GLY A 44 -15.89 -1.39 -6.11
C GLY A 44 -16.94 -0.30 -6.27
N GLU A 45 -17.44 0.27 -5.16
CA GLU A 45 -18.52 1.24 -5.17
C GLU A 45 -18.16 2.53 -4.41
N SER A 46 -18.61 3.67 -4.93
CA SER A 46 -18.28 4.99 -4.38
C SER A 46 -18.80 5.23 -2.96
N LYS A 47 -19.85 4.50 -2.53
CA LYS A 47 -20.38 4.56 -1.16
C LYS A 47 -19.35 4.16 -0.09
N PHE A 48 -18.35 3.36 -0.47
CA PHE A 48 -17.25 2.93 0.39
C PHE A 48 -16.01 3.84 0.31
N LEU A 49 -16.01 4.84 -0.57
CA LEU A 49 -14.95 5.83 -0.69
C LEU A 49 -15.16 6.99 0.30
N GLY A 50 -14.09 7.75 0.55
CA GLY A 50 -14.14 9.00 1.30
C GLY A 50 -14.34 8.86 2.82
N GLY A 51 -14.51 10.01 3.48
CA GLY A 51 -14.82 10.08 4.92
C GLY A 51 -13.77 9.48 5.87
N GLY A 52 -12.51 9.35 5.41
CA GLY A 52 -11.44 8.70 6.19
C GLY A 52 -11.52 7.16 6.22
N ARG A 53 -12.56 6.54 5.67
CA ARG A 53 -12.73 5.07 5.65
C ARG A 53 -11.56 4.37 4.97
N SER A 54 -11.09 4.96 3.87
CA SER A 54 -9.94 4.44 3.13
C SER A 54 -8.67 4.37 3.96
N GLU A 55 -8.42 5.35 4.82
CA GLU A 55 -7.26 5.33 5.71
C GLU A 55 -7.40 4.22 6.75
N ILE A 56 -8.59 4.07 7.34
CA ILE A 56 -8.85 3.06 8.38
C ILE A 56 -8.61 1.64 7.84
N TRP A 57 -9.20 1.30 6.69
CA TRP A 57 -9.04 -0.06 6.16
C TRP A 57 -7.65 -0.30 5.55
N ILE A 58 -6.98 0.72 4.97
CA ILE A 58 -5.58 0.58 4.51
C ILE A 58 -4.65 0.33 5.70
N ARG A 59 -4.78 1.09 6.78
CA ARG A 59 -3.99 0.86 8.00
C ARG A 59 -4.25 -0.53 8.58
N SER A 60 -5.50 -0.98 8.58
CA SER A 60 -5.87 -2.33 9.03
C SER A 60 -5.26 -3.43 8.15
N LEU A 61 -5.24 -3.24 6.83
CA LEU A 61 -4.60 -4.15 5.88
C LEU A 61 -3.08 -4.22 6.10
N VAL A 62 -2.41 -3.07 6.22
CA VAL A 62 -0.96 -3.02 6.47
C VAL A 62 -0.61 -3.67 7.80
N HIS A 63 -1.42 -3.43 8.84
CA HIS A 63 -1.27 -4.12 10.12
C HIS A 63 -1.38 -5.64 9.96
N TYR A 64 -2.40 -6.13 9.25
CA TYR A 64 -2.53 -7.56 8.94
C TYR A 64 -1.30 -8.12 8.24
N ILE A 65 -0.78 -7.44 7.21
CA ILE A 65 0.41 -7.88 6.46
C ILE A 65 1.61 -8.08 7.39
N PHE A 66 1.85 -7.12 8.29
CA PHE A 66 2.95 -7.22 9.25
C PHE A 66 2.77 -8.32 10.31
N LEU A 67 1.53 -8.69 10.63
CA LEU A 67 1.25 -9.80 11.53
C LEU A 67 1.29 -11.16 10.82
N ALA A 68 0.90 -11.20 9.54
CA ALA A 68 0.87 -12.41 8.74
C ALA A 68 2.27 -12.99 8.50
N ASP A 69 3.27 -12.13 8.30
CA ASP A 69 4.68 -12.53 8.28
C ASP A 69 5.54 -11.49 9.02
N PRO A 70 6.07 -11.83 10.22
CA PRO A 70 6.85 -10.89 11.02
C PRO A 70 8.19 -10.50 10.38
N ARG A 71 8.65 -11.22 9.35
CA ARG A 71 9.85 -10.88 8.58
C ARG A 71 9.61 -9.73 7.61
N THR A 72 8.35 -9.44 7.27
CA THR A 72 7.99 -8.29 6.43
C THR A 72 8.43 -7.00 7.11
N ASP A 73 9.40 -6.31 6.50
CA ASP A 73 10.06 -5.12 7.00
C ASP A 73 9.43 -3.83 6.47
N ARG A 74 8.81 -3.88 5.30
CA ARG A 74 8.00 -2.79 4.73
C ARG A 74 6.93 -3.29 3.78
N VAL A 75 5.93 -2.44 3.53
CA VAL A 75 4.87 -2.65 2.55
C VAL A 75 4.99 -1.63 1.43
N LEU A 76 4.93 -2.08 0.17
CA LEU A 76 4.98 -1.26 -1.04
C LEU A 76 3.58 -1.05 -1.62
N GLY A 77 3.37 0.13 -2.20
CA GLY A 77 2.32 0.38 -3.18
C GLY A 77 2.86 1.24 -4.33
N GLU A 78 2.19 1.19 -5.47
CA GLU A 78 2.57 1.91 -6.69
C GLU A 78 1.37 2.57 -7.39
N PRO A 79 0.59 3.42 -6.68
CA PRO A 79 -0.52 4.12 -7.31
C PRO A 79 -0.06 5.00 -8.48
N ASP A 80 -0.97 5.23 -9.42
CA ASP A 80 -0.80 6.26 -10.43
C ASP A 80 -0.49 7.62 -9.76
N GLN A 81 0.55 8.31 -10.24
CA GLN A 81 0.99 9.59 -9.69
C GLN A 81 -0.11 10.66 -9.76
N GLU A 82 -0.98 10.61 -10.77
CA GLU A 82 -2.07 11.57 -10.95
C GLU A 82 -3.27 11.25 -10.05
N ASN A 83 -3.32 10.06 -9.44
CA ASN A 83 -4.37 9.68 -8.49
C ASN A 83 -4.06 10.27 -7.10
N THR A 84 -4.23 11.58 -6.99
CA THR A 84 -3.99 12.34 -5.75
C THR A 84 -4.80 11.84 -4.55
N ALA A 85 -5.98 11.25 -4.79
CA ALA A 85 -6.84 10.70 -3.74
C ALA A 85 -6.18 9.51 -3.03
N ILE A 86 -5.71 8.50 -3.77
CA ILE A 86 -5.04 7.34 -3.16
C ILE A 86 -3.68 7.72 -2.60
N ILE A 87 -2.95 8.65 -3.22
CA ILE A 87 -1.67 9.16 -2.69
C ILE A 87 -1.90 9.79 -1.32
N LYS A 88 -2.92 10.63 -1.17
CA LYS A 88 -3.27 11.24 0.11
C LYS A 88 -3.61 10.18 1.16
N VAL A 89 -4.40 9.17 0.81
CA VAL A 89 -4.73 8.07 1.72
C VAL A 89 -3.46 7.30 2.12
N ALA A 90 -2.56 7.00 1.18
CA ALA A 90 -1.32 6.29 1.45
C ALA A 90 -0.45 7.07 2.45
N LEU A 91 -0.21 8.36 2.20
CA LEU A 91 0.56 9.22 3.10
C LEU A 91 -0.07 9.29 4.50
N ASN A 92 -1.38 9.47 4.58
CA ASN A 92 -2.12 9.47 5.84
C ASN A 92 -2.14 8.08 6.52
N SER A 93 -1.85 7.01 5.80
CA SER A 93 -1.77 5.64 6.32
C SER A 93 -0.36 5.20 6.69
N GLY A 94 0.59 6.14 6.77
CA GLY A 94 1.97 5.90 7.20
C GLY A 94 2.96 5.64 6.07
N PHE A 95 2.50 5.58 4.82
CA PHE A 95 3.39 5.48 3.67
C PHE A 95 4.16 6.79 3.46
N HIS A 96 5.25 6.72 2.70
CA HIS A 96 5.96 7.86 2.14
C HIS A 96 6.31 7.58 0.69
N ILE A 97 6.38 8.61 -0.14
CA ILE A 97 6.81 8.48 -1.53
C ILE A 97 8.33 8.25 -1.51
N GLN A 98 8.76 7.11 -2.02
CA GLN A 98 10.16 6.74 -2.18
C GLN A 98 10.73 7.33 -3.47
N THR A 99 10.01 7.17 -4.59
CA THR A 99 10.41 7.68 -5.89
C THR A 99 9.21 7.70 -6.85
N ILE A 100 9.39 8.30 -8.02
CA ILE A 100 8.49 8.14 -9.16
C ILE A 100 9.08 7.10 -10.10
N ILE A 101 8.23 6.20 -10.61
CA ILE A 101 8.59 5.16 -11.57
C ILE A 101 7.75 5.32 -12.83
N ASP A 102 8.40 5.22 -13.98
CA ASP A 102 7.74 5.26 -15.29
C ASP A 102 7.59 3.82 -15.80
N PHE A 103 6.35 3.32 -15.79
CA PHE A 103 5.99 2.09 -16.50
C PHE A 103 5.57 2.43 -17.94
N PRO A 104 5.60 1.46 -18.88
CA PRO A 104 5.16 1.70 -20.26
C PRO A 104 3.73 2.26 -20.41
N TYR A 105 2.87 2.02 -19.42
CA TYR A 105 1.43 2.34 -19.44
C TYR A 105 0.98 3.30 -18.35
N LYS A 106 1.81 3.63 -17.36
CA LYS A 106 1.47 4.59 -16.30
C LYS A 106 2.72 5.18 -15.65
N ARG A 107 2.58 6.38 -15.11
CA ARG A 107 3.57 6.97 -14.20
C ARG A 107 3.09 6.74 -12.76
N SER A 108 3.91 6.11 -11.92
CA SER A 108 3.49 5.71 -10.58
C SER A 108 4.37 6.32 -9.50
N ALA A 109 3.75 6.65 -8.37
CA ALA A 109 4.47 6.99 -7.16
C ALA A 109 4.75 5.69 -6.39
N MET A 110 6.01 5.26 -6.31
CA MET A 110 6.40 4.17 -5.43
C MET A 110 6.32 4.66 -4.00
N VAL A 111 5.42 4.09 -3.22
CA VAL A 111 5.21 4.44 -1.81
C VAL A 111 5.58 3.26 -0.91
N LEU A 112 6.30 3.55 0.17
CA LEU A 112 6.75 2.54 1.14
C LEU A 112 6.21 2.83 2.54
N ASN A 113 5.85 1.77 3.27
CA ASN A 113 5.45 1.82 4.67
C ASN A 113 6.38 0.93 5.50
N PRO A 114 7.43 1.49 6.13
CA PRO A 114 8.33 0.72 6.98
C PRO A 114 7.64 0.23 8.25
N ARG A 115 7.84 -1.04 8.61
CA ARG A 115 7.25 -1.69 9.80
C ARG A 115 7.45 -0.87 11.07
N GLU A 116 8.69 -0.45 11.32
CA GLU A 116 9.04 0.30 12.51
C GLU A 116 8.26 1.62 12.60
N LYS A 117 8.19 2.36 11.50
CA LYS A 117 7.44 3.62 11.42
C LYS A 117 5.94 3.39 11.60
N PHE A 118 5.41 2.33 10.98
CA PHE A 118 4.01 1.95 11.11
C PHE A 118 3.62 1.72 12.57
N PHE A 119 4.31 0.83 13.28
CA PHE A 119 3.95 0.52 14.67
C PHE A 119 4.26 1.64 15.66
N LYS A 120 5.15 2.59 15.32
CA LYS A 120 5.42 3.76 16.17
C LYS A 120 4.41 4.88 15.99
N LEU A 121 3.95 5.13 14.76
CA LEU A 121 3.23 6.37 14.42
C LEU A 121 1.77 6.14 14.01
N CYS A 122 1.44 4.96 13.48
CA CYS A 122 0.12 4.70 12.91
C CYS A 122 -0.89 4.39 14.02
N ARG A 123 -2.03 5.07 13.98
CA ARG A 123 -3.21 4.77 14.81
C ARG A 123 -4.26 4.05 13.97
N LEU A 124 -4.83 2.98 14.50
CA LEU A 124 -5.85 2.17 13.81
C LEU A 124 -7.27 2.76 13.92
N TRP A 125 -7.44 3.88 14.64
CA TRP A 125 -8.72 4.57 14.87
C TRP A 125 -8.71 6.00 14.31
#